data_AF-A0A371D2W6-F1
#
_entry.id   AF-A0A371D2W6-F1
#
_cell.length_a   1.000
_cell.length_b   1.000
_cell.length_c   1.000
_cell.angle_alpha   90.00
_cell.angle_beta   90.00
_cell.angle_gamma   90.00
#
_symmetry.space_group_name_H-M   'P 1'
#
loop_
_entity.id
_entity.type
_entity.pdbx_description
1 polymer ?
#
loop_
_entity_poly.entity_id
_entity_poly.type
_entity_poly.pdbx_seq_one_letter_code
_entity_poly.pdbx_strand_id
1 'polypeptide(L)'
;MSLADTSDARKARLLALRKRKAGEAVDEASAEAEPVIKHRSFDPETRTLKKRTNAHDEDVEMEEDTVEHRVEGLAEKIIAEDAERRAQDLDLFNIAPKRPNWDLKRELDKKLAKLERKTQESIHTLIRQRLAAQKGQSDDIVGAMKAQERAGEGNDSSDDED
;
A
#
# COMPACT_ATOMS: atom_id res chain seq x y z
N MET A 1 -39.50 -54.60 -26.20
CA MET A 1 -39.33 -54.46 -24.74
C MET A 1 -40.63 -53.91 -24.19
N SER A 2 -41.25 -54.58 -23.21
CA SER A 2 -42.53 -54.15 -22.63
C SER A 2 -42.32 -52.89 -21.77
N LEU A 3 -43.32 -52.02 -21.68
CA LEU A 3 -43.28 -50.89 -20.75
C LEU A 3 -43.05 -51.37 -19.29
N ALA A 4 -43.59 -52.54 -18.95
CA ALA A 4 -43.38 -53.16 -17.63
C ALA A 4 -41.90 -53.44 -17.37
N ASP A 5 -41.20 -54.08 -18.31
CA ASP A 5 -39.77 -54.42 -18.19
C ASP A 5 -38.90 -53.15 -18.00
N THR A 6 -39.22 -52.07 -18.73
CA THR A 6 -38.49 -50.80 -18.59
C THR A 6 -38.72 -50.15 -17.23
N SER A 7 -39.93 -50.30 -16.68
CA SER A 7 -40.30 -49.75 -15.37
C SER A 7 -39.62 -50.52 -14.23
N ASP A 8 -39.53 -51.84 -14.35
CA ASP A 8 -38.88 -52.70 -13.37
C ASP A 8 -37.36 -52.54 -13.40
N ALA A 9 -36.75 -52.38 -14.58
CA ALA A 9 -35.34 -52.05 -14.71
C ALA A 9 -34.99 -50.70 -14.06
N ARG A 10 -35.83 -49.67 -14.27
CA ARG A 10 -35.66 -48.35 -13.62
C ARG A 10 -35.83 -48.44 -12.10
N LYS A 11 -36.82 -49.22 -11.64
CA LYS A 11 -37.09 -49.43 -10.21
C LYS A 11 -35.92 -50.13 -9.53
N ALA A 12 -35.39 -51.19 -10.14
CA ALA A 12 -34.21 -51.91 -9.63
C ALA A 12 -32.99 -50.99 -9.53
N ARG A 13 -32.75 -50.16 -10.56
CA ARG A 13 -31.66 -49.18 -10.58
C ARG A 13 -31.81 -48.10 -9.51
N LEU A 14 -33.01 -47.56 -9.31
CA LEU A 14 -33.26 -46.56 -8.27
C LEU A 14 -33.10 -47.16 -6.86
N LEU A 15 -33.51 -48.41 -6.65
CA LEU A 15 -33.27 -49.12 -5.39
C LEU A 15 -31.78 -49.33 -5.12
N ALA A 16 -30.99 -49.71 -6.13
CA ALA A 16 -29.54 -49.82 -6.01
C ALA A 16 -28.87 -48.49 -5.66
N LEU A 17 -29.30 -47.38 -6.29
CA LEU A 17 -28.82 -46.03 -5.96
C LEU A 17 -29.18 -45.61 -4.53
N ARG A 18 -30.38 -45.97 -4.05
CA ARG A 18 -30.84 -45.66 -2.70
C ARG A 18 -30.08 -46.44 -1.63
N LYS A 19 -29.81 -47.74 -1.87
CA LYS A 19 -28.97 -48.58 -1.00
C LYS A 19 -27.54 -48.03 -0.90
N ARG A 20 -26.94 -47.65 -2.04
CA ARG A 20 -25.60 -47.04 -2.06
C ARG A 20 -25.55 -45.68 -1.36
N LYS A 21 -26.60 -44.84 -1.49
CA LYS A 21 -26.71 -43.56 -0.77
C LYS A 21 -26.82 -43.77 0.75
N ALA A 22 -27.40 -44.88 1.20
CA ALA A 22 -27.52 -45.24 2.61
C ALA A 22 -26.25 -45.85 3.22
N GLY A 23 -25.18 -46.03 2.43
CA GLY A 23 -23.87 -46.49 2.93
C GLY A 23 -23.75 -47.99 3.18
N GLU A 24 -24.72 -48.80 2.77
CA GLU A 24 -24.68 -50.27 2.87
C GLU A 24 -23.84 -50.83 1.70
N ALA A 25 -22.79 -51.60 2.01
CA ALA A 25 -21.84 -52.13 1.03
C ALA A 25 -22.54 -53.11 0.07
N VAL A 26 -22.47 -52.81 -1.23
CA VAL A 26 -22.96 -53.70 -2.30
C VAL A 26 -21.76 -54.47 -2.83
N ASP A 27 -21.82 -55.81 -2.75
CA ASP A 27 -20.85 -56.76 -3.31
C ASP A 27 -20.44 -56.41 -4.75
N GLU A 28 -19.13 -56.53 -5.03
CA GLU A 28 -18.41 -56.18 -6.26
C GLU A 28 -18.74 -57.08 -7.49
N ALA A 29 -19.97 -57.59 -7.62
CA ALA A 29 -20.35 -58.52 -8.69
C ALA A 29 -21.34 -57.96 -9.75
N SER A 30 -21.65 -56.66 -9.74
CA SER A 30 -22.42 -55.99 -10.81
C SER A 30 -21.69 -54.74 -11.30
N ALA A 31 -20.53 -54.97 -11.91
CA ALA A 31 -19.72 -53.97 -12.58
C ALA A 31 -20.24 -53.71 -14.01
N GLU A 32 -21.41 -53.08 -14.13
CA GLU A 32 -21.70 -52.19 -15.26
C GLU A 32 -21.87 -50.79 -14.69
N ALA A 33 -20.71 -50.17 -14.44
CA ALA A 33 -20.54 -48.91 -13.76
C ALA A 33 -21.08 -47.75 -14.60
N GLU A 34 -22.35 -47.44 -14.42
CA GLU A 34 -22.91 -46.14 -14.76
C GLU A 34 -22.13 -45.05 -14.00
N PRO A 35 -21.50 -44.09 -14.70
CA PRO A 35 -20.63 -43.12 -14.06
C PRO A 35 -21.46 -42.27 -13.10
N VAL A 36 -21.15 -42.39 -11.80
CA VAL A 36 -21.67 -41.48 -10.80
C VAL A 36 -21.19 -40.09 -11.17
N ILE A 37 -22.10 -39.23 -11.62
CA ILE A 37 -21.80 -37.83 -11.94
C ILE A 37 -21.39 -37.17 -10.62
N LYS A 38 -20.09 -37.12 -10.38
CA LYS A 38 -19.51 -36.36 -9.28
C LYS A 38 -19.74 -34.89 -9.61
N HIS A 39 -20.50 -34.19 -8.78
CA HIS A 39 -20.65 -32.75 -8.87
C HIS A 39 -19.29 -32.11 -8.54
N ARG A 40 -18.47 -31.85 -9.57
CA ARG A 40 -17.10 -31.33 -9.40
C ARG A 40 -17.09 -29.94 -8.76
N SER A 41 -18.16 -29.17 -8.98
CA SER A 41 -18.26 -27.77 -8.60
C SER A 41 -19.57 -27.42 -7.90
N PHE A 42 -20.47 -28.37 -7.62
CA PHE A 42 -21.78 -28.08 -7.03
C PHE A 42 -21.94 -28.84 -5.73
N ASP A 43 -22.36 -28.12 -4.69
CA ASP A 43 -22.65 -28.68 -3.39
C ASP A 43 -24.16 -28.93 -3.23
N PRO A 44 -24.60 -30.19 -3.10
CA PRO A 44 -26.02 -30.54 -3.08
C PRO A 44 -26.77 -30.04 -1.84
N GLU A 45 -26.09 -29.75 -0.74
CA GLU A 45 -26.73 -29.29 0.50
C GLU A 45 -27.01 -27.78 0.44
N THR A 46 -26.00 -27.00 0.04
CA THR A 46 -26.11 -25.54 -0.06
C THR A 46 -26.69 -25.07 -1.40
N ARG A 47 -26.82 -25.96 -2.40
CA ARG A 47 -27.19 -25.64 -3.79
C ARG A 47 -26.33 -24.52 -4.41
N THR A 48 -25.09 -24.38 -3.96
CA THR A 48 -24.14 -23.38 -4.45
C THR A 48 -22.87 -24.00 -5.02
N LEU A 49 -21.98 -23.15 -5.52
CA LEU A 49 -20.70 -23.60 -6.05
C LEU A 49 -19.81 -24.08 -4.90
N LYS A 50 -19.21 -25.27 -5.06
CA LYS A 50 -18.27 -25.84 -4.10
C LYS A 50 -17.03 -24.94 -4.01
N LYS A 51 -16.99 -24.08 -2.99
CA LYS A 51 -15.81 -23.29 -2.66
C LYS A 51 -14.69 -24.27 -2.32
N ARG A 52 -13.55 -24.15 -3.01
CA ARG A 52 -12.35 -24.91 -2.63
C ARG A 52 -11.84 -24.26 -1.37
N THR A 53 -12.24 -24.83 -0.25
CA THR A 53 -11.66 -24.46 1.00
C THR A 53 -10.35 -25.20 1.07
N ASN A 54 -9.28 -24.50 0.69
CA ASN A 54 -7.99 -24.89 1.26
C ASN A 54 -8.23 -24.80 2.77
N ALA A 55 -7.93 -25.86 3.51
CA ALA A 55 -8.15 -25.94 4.97
C ALA A 55 -7.30 -24.93 5.78
N HIS A 56 -6.90 -23.83 5.16
CA HIS A 56 -6.13 -22.73 5.70
C HIS A 56 -6.73 -21.35 5.40
N ASP A 57 -7.76 -21.26 4.56
CA ASP A 57 -8.33 -19.97 4.09
C ASP A 57 -9.79 -19.77 4.50
N GLU A 58 -10.29 -20.53 5.48
CA GLU A 58 -11.61 -20.31 6.08
C GLU A 58 -11.45 -19.60 7.43
N ASP A 59 -11.74 -18.30 7.41
CA ASP A 59 -12.42 -17.55 8.48
C ASP A 59 -11.62 -16.72 9.51
N VAL A 60 -10.31 -16.47 9.37
CA VAL A 60 -9.60 -15.68 10.41
C VAL A 60 -8.94 -14.37 9.96
N GLU A 61 -8.55 -14.16 8.70
CA GLU A 61 -7.71 -12.97 8.39
C GLU A 61 -8.17 -12.07 7.22
N MET A 62 -9.22 -12.43 6.47
CA MET A 62 -9.62 -11.63 5.30
C MET A 62 -10.39 -10.35 5.61
N GLU A 63 -11.06 -10.25 6.77
CA GLU A 63 -11.74 -9.01 7.18
C GLU A 63 -10.75 -8.01 7.80
N GLU A 64 -9.73 -8.51 8.51
CA GLU A 64 -8.72 -7.71 9.21
C GLU A 64 -7.67 -7.11 8.27
N ASP A 65 -7.36 -7.77 7.15
CA ASP A 65 -6.32 -7.32 6.20
C ASP A 65 -6.84 -6.44 5.04
N THR A 66 -8.02 -5.84 5.19
CA THR A 66 -8.54 -4.86 4.23
C THR A 66 -7.95 -3.47 4.49
N VAL A 67 -7.74 -2.67 3.43
CA VAL A 67 -7.25 -1.29 3.56
C VAL A 67 -8.18 -0.44 4.42
N GLU A 68 -9.48 -0.69 4.32
CA GLU A 68 -10.51 0.00 5.10
C GLU A 68 -10.34 -0.24 6.61
N HIS A 69 -10.15 -1.51 7.03
CA HIS A 69 -9.91 -1.85 8.43
C HIS A 69 -8.58 -1.27 8.97
N ARG A 70 -7.54 -1.21 8.14
CA ARG A 70 -6.25 -0.58 8.54
C ARG A 70 -6.34 0.94 8.70
N VAL A 71 -7.25 1.59 7.99
CA VAL A 71 -7.44 3.06 8.01
C VAL A 71 -8.55 3.46 8.98
N GLU A 72 -9.37 2.51 9.42
CA GLU A 72 -10.41 2.70 10.42
C GLU A 72 -9.83 3.34 11.69
N GLY A 73 -10.41 4.46 12.12
CA GLY A 73 -9.97 5.23 13.28
C GLY A 73 -8.70 6.07 13.08
N LEU A 74 -8.01 6.02 11.94
CA LEU A 74 -6.87 6.92 11.68
C LEU A 74 -7.31 8.38 11.58
N ALA A 75 -8.45 8.64 10.93
CA ALA A 75 -9.02 9.98 10.84
C ALA A 75 -9.37 10.55 12.22
N GLU A 76 -9.95 9.73 13.10
CA GLU A 76 -10.28 10.14 14.48
C GLU A 76 -9.03 10.44 15.30
N LYS A 77 -7.96 9.63 15.14
CA LYS A 77 -6.65 9.88 15.76
C LYS A 77 -6.03 11.19 15.29
N ILE A 78 -6.07 11.48 13.99
CA ILE A 78 -5.53 12.73 13.43
C ILE A 78 -6.31 13.94 13.98
N ILE A 79 -7.64 13.84 14.05
CA ILE A 79 -8.49 14.92 14.59
C ILE A 79 -8.22 15.13 16.08
N ALA A 80 -8.05 14.05 16.84
CA ALA A 80 -7.70 14.11 18.27
C ALA A 80 -6.32 14.74 18.48
N GLU A 81 -5.30 14.32 17.73
CA GLU A 81 -3.94 14.87 17.82
C GLU A 81 -3.93 16.36 17.45
N ASP A 82 -4.66 16.77 16.41
CA ASP A 82 -4.73 18.17 16.01
C ASP A 82 -5.50 19.02 17.04
N ALA A 83 -6.52 18.46 17.69
CA ALA A 83 -7.22 19.11 18.80
C ALA A 83 -6.31 19.28 20.03
N GLU A 84 -5.51 18.27 20.36
CA GLU A 84 -4.51 18.32 21.44
C GLU A 84 -3.42 19.36 21.13
N ARG A 85 -2.92 19.40 19.90
CA ARG A 85 -1.91 20.38 19.46
C ARG A 85 -2.45 21.81 19.54
N ARG A 86 -3.65 22.05 19.04
CA ARG A 86 -4.33 23.35 19.15
C ARG A 86 -4.56 23.74 20.60
N ALA A 87 -4.94 22.82 21.47
CA ALA A 87 -5.12 23.07 22.90
C ALA A 87 -3.79 23.44 23.59
N GLN A 88 -2.67 22.81 23.20
CA GLN A 88 -1.34 23.14 23.71
C GLN A 88 -0.84 24.51 23.23
N ASP A 89 -1.15 24.90 21.99
CA ASP A 89 -0.84 26.23 21.45
C ASP A 89 -1.69 27.34 22.10
N LEU A 90 -2.91 27.01 22.55
CA LEU A 90 -3.84 27.88 23.28
C LEU A 90 -3.62 27.90 24.80
N ASP A 91 -2.61 27.19 25.31
CA ASP A 91 -2.28 27.17 26.73
C ASP A 91 -1.53 28.46 27.14
N LEU A 92 -2.17 29.30 27.96
CA LEU A 92 -1.62 30.55 28.47
C LEU A 92 -0.34 30.34 29.29
N PHE A 93 -0.11 29.15 29.84
CA PHE A 93 1.13 28.82 30.57
C PHE A 93 2.34 28.63 29.63
N ASN A 94 2.12 28.24 28.37
CA ASN A 94 3.15 28.19 27.32
C ASN A 94 3.44 29.59 26.72
N ILE A 95 2.49 30.52 26.89
CA ILE A 95 2.63 31.96 26.55
C ILE A 95 3.24 32.73 27.74
N ALA A 96 4.04 32.06 28.58
CA ALA A 96 4.84 32.74 29.60
C ALA A 96 5.65 33.90 28.98
N PRO A 97 5.88 34.99 29.72
CA PRO A 97 6.67 36.12 29.23
C PRO A 97 8.05 35.60 28.80
N LYS A 98 8.30 35.67 27.49
CA LYS A 98 9.55 35.18 26.90
C LYS A 98 10.71 36.04 27.40
N ARG A 99 11.93 35.49 27.37
CA ARG A 99 13.13 36.23 27.78
C ARG A 99 13.24 37.54 26.97
N PRO A 100 13.73 38.66 27.54
CA PRO A 100 13.82 39.93 26.80
C PRO A 100 14.58 39.85 25.46
N ASN A 101 15.51 38.89 25.31
CA ASN A 101 16.29 38.65 24.11
C ASN A 101 15.72 37.59 23.15
N TRP A 102 14.54 37.05 23.43
CA TRP A 102 13.90 36.02 22.59
C TRP A 102 13.71 36.51 21.15
N ASP A 103 13.30 37.77 20.98
CA ASP A 103 12.99 38.30 19.67
C ASP A 103 14.27 38.57 18.87
N LEU A 104 15.28 39.12 19.56
CA LEU A 104 16.64 39.27 19.01
C LEU A 104 17.19 37.94 18.51
N LYS A 105 17.03 36.86 19.29
CA LYS A 105 17.45 35.52 18.89
C LYS A 105 16.70 35.05 17.64
N ARG A 106 15.37 35.19 17.62
CA ARG A 106 14.53 34.78 16.49
C ARG A 106 14.88 35.54 15.21
N GLU A 107 15.07 36.85 15.29
CA GLU A 107 15.45 37.68 14.14
C GLU A 107 16.88 37.39 13.65
N LEU A 108 17.80 37.14 14.59
CA LEU A 108 19.16 36.71 14.27
C LEU A 108 19.16 35.35 13.56
N ASP A 109 18.42 34.38 14.08
CA ASP A 109 18.30 33.03 13.50
C ASP A 109 17.78 33.09 12.05
N LYS A 110 16.78 33.95 11.77
CA LYS A 110 16.26 34.16 10.40
C LYS A 110 17.33 34.74 9.46
N LYS A 111 18.19 35.62 9.94
CA LYS A 111 19.30 36.18 9.15
C LYS A 111 20.43 35.16 8.97
N LEU A 112 20.76 34.41 10.03
CA LEU A 112 21.76 33.35 10.01
C LEU A 112 21.35 32.23 9.04
N ALA A 113 20.08 31.83 8.99
CA ALA A 113 19.63 30.81 8.04
C ALA A 113 19.90 31.17 6.57
N LYS A 114 19.70 32.45 6.20
CA LYS A 114 20.03 32.94 4.85
C LYS A 114 21.54 32.93 4.59
N LEU A 115 22.33 33.28 5.60
CA LEU A 115 23.79 33.30 5.50
C LEU A 115 24.36 31.89 5.43
N GLU A 116 23.86 30.98 6.26
CA GLU A 116 24.27 29.59 6.35
C GLU A 116 24.16 28.89 4.99
N ARG A 117 23.07 29.11 4.26
CA ARG A 117 22.92 28.57 2.89
C ARG A 117 24.06 29.01 1.97
N LYS A 118 24.40 30.30 1.97
CA LYS A 118 25.49 30.87 1.16
C LYS A 118 26.86 30.39 1.63
N THR A 119 27.03 30.23 2.95
CA THR A 119 28.25 29.69 3.55
C THR A 119 28.45 28.24 3.10
N GLN A 120 27.42 27.40 3.11
CA GLN A 120 27.49 26.03 2.63
C GLN A 120 27.77 25.94 1.13
N GLU A 121 27.12 26.78 0.31
CA GLU A 121 27.43 26.92 -1.13
C GLU A 121 28.91 27.27 -1.34
N SER A 122 29.43 28.24 -0.57
CA SER A 122 30.83 28.68 -0.64
C SER A 122 31.80 27.60 -0.15
N ILE A 123 31.47 26.87 0.91
CA ILE A 123 32.26 25.73 1.39
C ILE A 123 32.34 24.67 0.29
N HIS A 124 31.22 24.39 -0.36
CA HIS A 124 31.17 23.40 -1.43
C HIS A 124 32.00 23.82 -2.66
N THR A 125 31.97 25.10 -3.07
CA THR A 125 32.84 25.59 -4.16
C THR A 125 34.31 25.52 -3.78
N LEU A 126 34.68 25.91 -2.55
CA LEU A 126 36.05 25.82 -2.05
C LEU A 126 36.56 24.37 -1.98
N ILE A 127 35.71 23.42 -1.57
CA ILE A 127 36.06 21.99 -1.57
C ILE A 127 36.32 21.51 -3.00
N ARG A 128 35.46 21.86 -3.96
CA ARG A 128 35.67 21.51 -5.38
C ARG A 128 36.98 22.09 -5.92
N GLN A 129 37.24 23.36 -5.65
CA GLN A 129 38.49 24.02 -6.05
C GLN A 129 39.72 23.33 -5.45
N ARG A 130 39.66 23.00 -4.16
CA ARG A 130 40.76 22.31 -3.47
C ARG A 130 41.03 20.92 -4.06
N LEU A 131 39.98 20.16 -4.34
CA LEU A 131 40.10 18.83 -4.96
C LEU A 131 40.63 18.90 -6.40
N ALA A 132 40.16 19.86 -7.20
CA ALA A 132 40.64 20.07 -8.57
C ALA A 132 42.12 20.51 -8.61
N ALA A 133 42.51 21.41 -7.70
CA ALA A 133 43.90 21.83 -7.53
C ALA A 133 44.81 20.66 -7.11
N GLN A 134 44.35 19.80 -6.19
CA GLN A 134 45.09 18.60 -5.79
C GLN A 134 45.23 17.59 -6.95
N LYS A 135 44.24 17.54 -7.85
CA LYS A 135 44.23 16.64 -9.02
C LYS A 135 44.95 17.22 -10.25
N GLY A 136 45.46 18.46 -10.17
CA GLY A 136 46.21 19.11 -11.25
C GLY A 136 45.36 19.57 -12.45
N GLN A 137 44.04 19.70 -12.29
CA GLN A 137 43.12 20.09 -13.36
C GLN A 137 42.59 21.51 -13.09
N SER A 138 43.28 22.54 -13.59
CA SER A 138 42.91 23.96 -13.44
C SER A 138 41.82 24.44 -14.41
N ASP A 139 41.48 23.66 -15.44
CA ASP A 139 40.68 24.13 -16.59
C ASP A 139 39.15 24.03 -16.41
N ASP A 140 38.66 23.29 -15.42
CA ASP A 140 37.20 23.13 -15.18
C ASP A 140 36.56 24.39 -14.56
N ILE A 141 37.38 25.33 -14.07
CA ILE A 141 36.96 26.55 -13.38
C ILE A 141 36.36 27.56 -14.38
N VAL A 142 36.99 27.71 -15.55
CA VAL A 142 36.52 28.62 -16.61
C VAL A 142 35.26 28.08 -17.27
N GLY A 143 35.14 26.75 -17.40
CA GLY A 143 33.95 26.09 -17.91
C GLY A 143 32.74 26.26 -17.00
N ALA A 144 32.92 26.09 -15.69
CA ALA A 144 31.85 26.26 -14.70
C ALA A 144 31.40 27.73 -14.55
N MET A 145 32.35 28.71 -14.56
CA MET A 145 31.99 30.14 -14.54
C MET A 145 31.23 30.57 -15.79
N LYS A 146 31.66 30.15 -16.99
CA LYS A 146 30.93 30.44 -18.24
C LYS A 146 29.55 29.79 -18.28
N ALA A 147 29.40 28.59 -17.73
CA ALA A 147 28.09 27.92 -17.65
C ALA A 147 27.14 28.66 -16.70
N GLN A 148 27.65 29.19 -15.59
CA GLN A 148 26.85 29.95 -14.62
C GLN A 148 26.50 31.36 -15.12
N GLU A 149 27.39 32.03 -15.84
CA GLU A 149 27.14 33.31 -16.52
C GLU A 149 26.02 33.17 -17.56
N ARG A 150 26.09 32.14 -18.40
CA ARG A 150 25.09 31.85 -19.43
C ARG A 150 23.72 31.45 -18.88
N ALA A 151 23.67 30.90 -17.68
CA ALA A 151 22.42 30.58 -16.99
C ALA A 151 21.77 31.83 -16.34
N GLY A 152 22.55 32.85 -15.99
CA GLY A 152 22.04 34.12 -15.46
C GLY A 152 21.37 35.00 -16.52
N GLU A 153 21.91 35.03 -17.74
CA GLU A 153 21.35 35.82 -18.86
C GLU A 153 19.99 35.28 -19.35
N GLY A 154 19.72 33.98 -19.21
CA GLY A 154 18.45 33.38 -19.64
C GLY A 154 17.24 33.68 -18.74
N ASN A 155 17.46 34.19 -17.53
CA ASN A 155 16.39 34.44 -16.55
C ASN A 155 16.00 35.93 -16.46
N ASP A 156 16.75 36.83 -17.10
CA ASP A 156 16.46 38.28 -17.16
C ASP A 156 15.67 38.68 -18.42
N SER A 157 15.53 37.74 -19.37
CA SER A 157 14.86 37.97 -20.67
C SER A 157 13.41 37.43 -20.73
N SER A 158 12.82 36.97 -19.62
CA SER A 158 11.48 36.35 -19.62
C SER A 158 10.41 37.08 -18.76
N ASP A 159 10.61 38.34 -18.39
CA ASP A 159 9.67 39.11 -17.55
C ASP A 159 9.13 40.39 -18.22
N ASP A 160 9.14 40.46 -19.55
CA ASP A 160 8.48 41.52 -20.31
C ASP A 160 7.78 40.90 -21.52
N GLU A 161 6.59 40.34 -21.32
CA GLU A 161 5.43 40.42 -22.23
C GLU A 161 4.19 39.70 -21.60
N ASP A 162 3.09 40.47 -21.56
CA ASP A 162 1.69 40.21 -21.10
C ASP A 162 1.30 40.41 -19.62
#